data_AF-Q702B3-F1
#
_entry.id   AF-Q702B3-F1
#
_cell.length_a   1.000
_cell.length_b   1.000
_cell.length_c   1.000
_cell.angle_alpha   90.00
_cell.angle_beta   90.00
_cell.angle_gamma   90.00
#
_symmetry.space_group_name_H-M   'P 1'
#
loop_
_entity.id
_entity.type
_entity.pdbx_description
1 polymer ?
#
loop_
_entity_poly.entity_id
_entity_poly.type
_entity_poly.pdbx_seq_one_letter_code
_entity_poly.pdbx_strand_id
1 'polypeptide(L)'
;MFDLISFMLLFSRQTLTIIFTFMQDNIFLMQHHTQLQNDLSNAAQVISNQITKLNKLSKKFEVMDTHFRKQIVENIKGGNNIRAKALASELVNIHRVHHTTRNMIMSLEVVALRSTIIGEFTVIMDTINPTIDLIKDIEKDISMVIPTANEVLNDVTNASSEILNFNVNPEVKIPMHVDEDALRILSEVEQSVEEETRQKLPDIPATINVEKNKNEYDTLLEENEVMI
;
A
#
# COMPACT_ATOMS: atom_id res chain seq x y z
N MET A 1 46.10 -8.54 -22.77
CA MET A 1 45.64 -7.43 -21.92
C MET A 1 44.39 -6.87 -22.59
N PHE A 2 43.21 -7.19 -22.09
CA PHE A 2 41.96 -6.61 -22.63
C PHE A 2 41.96 -5.12 -22.27
N ASP A 3 41.92 -4.24 -23.28
CA ASP A 3 41.98 -2.79 -23.09
C ASP A 3 40.74 -2.27 -22.35
N LEU A 4 40.96 -1.43 -21.34
CA LEU A 4 39.91 -0.77 -20.55
C LEU A 4 38.90 -0.02 -21.44
N ILE A 5 39.39 0.53 -22.56
CA ILE A 5 38.58 1.22 -23.58
C ILE A 5 37.59 0.25 -24.24
N SER A 6 38.01 -0.98 -24.51
CA SER A 6 37.16 -2.02 -25.12
C SER A 6 36.05 -2.45 -24.17
N PHE A 7 36.37 -2.56 -22.87
CA PHE A 7 35.38 -2.83 -21.82
C PHE A 7 34.34 -1.69 -21.69
N MET A 8 34.80 -0.44 -21.66
CA MET A 8 33.89 0.72 -21.58
C MET A 8 32.97 0.84 -22.81
N LEU A 9 33.48 0.56 -24.02
CA LEU A 9 32.67 0.57 -25.24
C LEU A 9 31.63 -0.56 -25.25
N LEU A 10 31.99 -1.76 -24.78
CA LEU A 10 31.05 -2.87 -24.66
C LEU A 10 29.94 -2.55 -23.64
N PHE A 11 30.30 -2.00 -22.49
CA PHE A 11 29.35 -1.60 -21.45
C PHE A 11 28.41 -0.48 -21.94
N SER A 12 28.94 0.50 -22.67
CA SER A 12 28.16 1.57 -23.30
C SER A 12 27.19 1.03 -24.36
N ARG A 13 27.63 0.09 -25.22
CA ARG A 13 26.72 -0.57 -26.17
C ARG A 13 25.62 -1.37 -25.48
N GLN A 14 25.97 -2.15 -24.45
CA GLN A 14 25.00 -2.97 -23.72
C GLN A 14 23.93 -2.12 -23.05
N THR A 15 24.32 -1.05 -22.38
CA THR A 15 23.40 -0.11 -21.72
C THR A 15 22.52 0.61 -22.74
N LEU A 16 23.07 1.05 -23.87
CA LEU A 16 22.28 1.66 -24.95
C LEU A 16 21.28 0.68 -25.58
N THR A 17 21.65 -0.59 -25.77
CA THR A 17 20.74 -1.63 -26.26
C THR A 17 19.61 -1.90 -25.28
N ILE A 18 19.91 -1.99 -23.97
CA ILE A 18 18.87 -2.20 -22.94
C ILE A 18 17.89 -1.03 -22.93
N ILE A 19 18.38 0.21 -22.97
CA ILE A 19 17.53 1.42 -23.02
C ILE A 19 16.68 1.43 -24.29
N PHE A 20 17.27 1.11 -25.45
CA PHE A 20 16.55 1.08 -26.72
C PHE A 20 15.46 0.00 -26.75
N THR A 21 15.75 -1.21 -26.26
CA THR A 21 14.76 -2.29 -26.14
C THR A 21 13.63 -1.89 -25.18
N PHE A 22 13.95 -1.34 -24.02
CA PHE A 22 12.94 -0.87 -23.05
C PHE A 22 12.05 0.24 -23.60
N MET A 23 12.64 1.18 -24.35
CA MET A 23 11.89 2.24 -25.02
C MET A 23 11.01 1.68 -26.14
N GLN A 24 11.50 0.71 -26.92
CA GLN A 24 10.74 0.10 -28.00
C GLN A 24 9.56 -0.74 -27.50
N ASP A 25 9.74 -1.47 -26.40
CA ASP A 25 8.66 -2.25 -25.77
C ASP A 25 7.55 -1.34 -25.20
N ASN A 26 7.93 -0.21 -24.58
CA ASN A 26 6.96 0.79 -24.10
C ASN A 26 6.21 1.47 -25.25
N ILE A 27 6.90 1.83 -26.33
CA ILE A 27 6.29 2.41 -27.54
C ILE A 27 5.32 1.41 -28.17
N PHE A 28 5.68 0.13 -28.23
CA PHE A 28 4.82 -0.93 -28.77
C PHE A 28 3.54 -1.09 -27.93
N LEU A 29 3.66 -1.05 -26.60
CA LEU A 29 2.52 -1.13 -25.69
C LEU A 29 1.55 0.05 -25.87
N MET A 30 2.09 1.28 -25.99
CA MET A 30 1.28 2.48 -26.23
C MET A 30 0.65 2.51 -27.64
N GLN A 31 1.37 2.00 -28.65
CA GLN A 31 0.86 1.93 -30.03
C GLN A 31 -0.30 0.94 -30.14
N HIS A 32 -0.23 -0.22 -29.48
CA HIS A 32 -1.32 -1.20 -29.52
C HIS A 32 -2.58 -0.68 -28.80
N HIS A 33 -2.41 0.04 -27.69
CA HIS A 33 -3.52 0.63 -26.94
C HIS A 33 -4.28 1.71 -27.73
N THR A 34 -3.55 2.58 -28.42
CA THR A 34 -4.14 3.65 -29.25
C THR A 34 -4.84 3.12 -30.50
N GLN A 35 -4.35 2.04 -31.11
CA GLN A 35 -5.03 1.35 -32.21
C GLN A 35 -6.38 0.76 -31.76
N LEU A 36 -6.39 0.09 -30.60
CA LEU A 36 -7.61 -0.46 -30.01
C LEU A 36 -8.66 0.64 -29.74
N GLN A 37 -8.25 1.77 -29.18
CA GLN A 37 -9.13 2.93 -28.95
C GLN A 37 -9.79 3.41 -30.25
N ASN A 38 -8.99 3.57 -31.32
CA ASN A 38 -9.48 4.04 -32.60
C ASN A 38 -10.47 3.04 -33.22
N ASP A 39 -10.15 1.75 -33.18
CA ASP A 39 -11.02 0.69 -33.70
C ASP A 39 -12.35 0.63 -32.93
N LEU A 40 -12.28 0.79 -31.61
CA LEU A 40 -13.43 0.79 -30.72
C LEU A 40 -14.35 2.00 -30.98
N SER A 41 -13.76 3.17 -31.18
CA SER A 41 -14.47 4.41 -31.55
C SER A 41 -15.16 4.27 -32.91
N ASN A 42 -14.44 3.76 -33.92
CA ASN A 42 -15.01 3.49 -35.24
C ASN A 42 -16.17 2.49 -35.17
N ALA A 43 -16.01 1.40 -34.41
CA ALA A 43 -17.06 0.41 -34.19
C ALA A 43 -18.28 1.03 -33.48
N ALA A 44 -18.07 1.85 -32.44
CA ALA A 44 -19.14 2.55 -31.73
C ALA A 44 -19.93 3.47 -32.67
N GLN A 45 -19.25 4.20 -33.56
CA GLN A 45 -19.89 5.05 -34.56
C GLN A 45 -20.74 4.25 -35.54
N VAL A 46 -20.21 3.12 -36.04
CA VAL A 46 -20.96 2.21 -36.91
C VAL A 46 -22.21 1.69 -36.20
N ILE A 47 -22.09 1.24 -34.95
CA ILE A 47 -23.21 0.75 -34.14
C ILE A 47 -24.28 1.84 -33.96
N SER A 48 -23.87 3.05 -33.59
CA SER A 48 -24.77 4.21 -33.42
C SER A 48 -25.55 4.53 -34.70
N ASN A 49 -24.88 4.47 -35.85
CA ASN A 49 -25.52 4.65 -37.15
C ASN A 49 -26.57 3.55 -37.42
N GLN A 50 -26.30 2.29 -37.06
CA GLN A 50 -27.26 1.21 -37.25
C GLN A 50 -28.45 1.29 -36.29
N ILE A 51 -28.23 1.66 -35.03
CA ILE A 51 -29.31 1.94 -34.07
C ILE A 51 -30.24 3.01 -34.64
N THR A 52 -29.67 4.10 -35.19
CA THR A 52 -30.46 5.19 -35.80
C THR A 52 -31.33 4.68 -36.97
N LYS A 53 -30.77 3.84 -37.84
CA LYS A 53 -31.53 3.25 -38.96
C LYS A 53 -32.63 2.31 -38.49
N LEU A 54 -32.33 1.44 -37.52
CA LEU A 54 -33.31 0.51 -36.96
C LEU A 54 -34.43 1.25 -36.22
N ASN A 55 -34.14 2.36 -35.54
CA ASN A 55 -35.15 3.22 -34.93
C ASN A 55 -36.09 3.85 -35.96
N LYS A 56 -35.56 4.30 -37.10
CA LYS A 56 -36.39 4.77 -38.23
C LYS A 56 -37.27 3.65 -38.77
N LEU A 57 -36.73 2.43 -38.91
CA LEU A 57 -37.49 1.27 -39.37
C LEU A 57 -38.58 0.87 -38.37
N SER A 58 -38.28 0.90 -37.06
CA SER A 58 -39.24 0.63 -35.98
C SER A 58 -40.44 1.58 -36.04
N LYS A 59 -40.20 2.90 -36.19
CA LYS A 59 -41.27 3.89 -36.41
C LYS A 59 -42.08 3.61 -37.68
N LYS A 60 -41.42 3.19 -38.76
CA LYS A 60 -42.12 2.81 -40.00
C LYS A 60 -43.07 1.63 -39.77
N PHE A 61 -42.68 0.63 -38.98
CA PHE A 61 -43.55 -0.49 -38.63
C PHE A 61 -44.76 -0.05 -37.80
N GLU A 62 -44.63 0.92 -36.89
CA GLU A 62 -45.77 1.48 -36.12
C GLU A 62 -46.78 2.20 -37.03
N VAL A 63 -46.30 2.95 -38.03
CA VAL A 63 -47.15 3.58 -39.04
C VAL A 63 -47.84 2.53 -39.91
N MET A 64 -47.09 1.51 -40.38
CA MET A 64 -47.63 0.41 -41.16
C MET A 64 -48.69 -0.37 -40.38
N ASP A 65 -48.46 -0.63 -39.09
CA ASP A 65 -49.43 -1.30 -38.22
C ASP A 65 -50.77 -0.58 -38.21
N THR A 66 -50.75 0.72 -37.95
CA THR A 66 -51.96 1.56 -37.92
C THR A 66 -52.67 1.55 -39.28
N HIS A 67 -51.89 1.64 -40.36
CA HIS A 67 -52.42 1.62 -41.72
C HIS A 67 -53.08 0.28 -42.09
N PHE A 68 -52.44 -0.84 -41.78
CA PHE A 68 -52.99 -2.17 -42.02
C PHE A 68 -54.27 -2.39 -41.21
N ARG A 69 -54.30 -2.01 -39.92
CA ARG A 69 -55.52 -2.11 -39.11
C ARG A 69 -56.68 -1.33 -39.72
N LYS A 70 -56.44 -0.11 -40.21
CA LYS A 70 -57.46 0.70 -40.89
C LYS A 70 -58.00 -0.02 -42.14
N GLN A 71 -57.11 -0.52 -43.00
CA GLN A 71 -57.52 -1.26 -44.21
C GLN A 71 -58.28 -2.55 -43.89
N ILE A 72 -57.90 -3.28 -42.83
CA ILE A 72 -58.59 -4.48 -42.38
C ILE A 72 -60.04 -4.12 -41.99
N VAL A 73 -60.24 -3.07 -41.19
CA VAL A 73 -61.58 -2.61 -40.78
C VAL A 73 -62.42 -2.19 -41.99
N GLU A 74 -61.84 -1.46 -42.95
CA GLU A 74 -62.52 -1.06 -44.19
C GLU A 74 -62.97 -2.27 -45.02
N ASN A 75 -62.10 -3.27 -45.19
CA ASN A 75 -62.43 -4.48 -45.94
C ASN A 75 -63.49 -5.34 -45.26
N ILE A 76 -63.48 -5.43 -43.92
CA ILE A 76 -64.53 -6.11 -43.16
C ILE A 76 -65.87 -5.40 -43.35
N LYS A 77 -65.91 -4.06 -43.22
CA LYS A 77 -67.12 -3.27 -43.42
C LYS A 77 -67.67 -3.37 -44.84
N GLY A 78 -66.79 -3.48 -45.83
CA GLY A 78 -67.15 -3.70 -47.24
C GLY A 78 -67.50 -5.14 -47.61
N GLY A 79 -67.53 -6.08 -46.65
CA GLY A 79 -67.84 -7.50 -46.88
C GLY A 79 -66.70 -8.31 -47.51
N ASN A 80 -65.53 -7.72 -47.75
CA ASN A 80 -64.38 -8.39 -48.35
C ASN A 80 -63.52 -9.11 -47.30
N ASN A 81 -64.09 -10.14 -46.69
CA ASN A 81 -63.47 -10.87 -45.58
C ASN A 81 -62.20 -11.63 -45.98
N ILE A 82 -62.12 -12.12 -47.23
CA ILE A 82 -60.92 -12.83 -47.73
C ILE A 82 -59.72 -11.88 -47.73
N ARG A 83 -59.88 -10.67 -48.26
CA ARG A 83 -58.83 -9.66 -48.29
C ARG A 83 -58.46 -9.16 -46.89
N ALA A 84 -59.44 -8.98 -46.01
CA ALA A 84 -59.19 -8.63 -44.62
C ALA A 84 -58.33 -9.68 -43.90
N LYS A 85 -58.61 -10.97 -44.11
CA LYS A 85 -57.83 -12.07 -43.52
C LYS A 85 -56.38 -12.10 -44.04
N ALA A 86 -56.18 -11.87 -45.34
CA ALA A 86 -54.84 -11.76 -45.92
C ALA A 86 -54.03 -10.60 -45.32
N LEU A 87 -54.65 -9.41 -45.20
CA LEU A 87 -54.03 -8.24 -44.57
C LEU A 87 -53.69 -8.48 -43.10
N ALA A 88 -54.56 -9.18 -42.35
CA ALA A 88 -54.31 -9.54 -40.96
C ALA A 88 -53.10 -10.49 -40.83
N SER A 89 -52.97 -11.47 -41.73
CA SER A 89 -51.80 -12.35 -41.76
C SER A 89 -50.51 -11.57 -42.01
N GLU A 90 -50.54 -10.59 -42.92
CA GLU A 90 -49.36 -9.77 -43.21
C GLU A 90 -49.01 -8.84 -42.03
N LEU A 91 -50.01 -8.33 -41.32
CA LEU A 91 -49.79 -7.57 -40.10
C LEU A 91 -49.07 -8.38 -39.02
N VAL A 92 -49.39 -9.67 -38.87
CA VAL A 92 -48.66 -10.58 -37.97
C VAL A 92 -47.20 -10.74 -38.40
N ASN A 93 -46.92 -10.83 -39.70
CA ASN A 93 -45.55 -10.86 -40.20
C ASN A 93 -44.80 -9.56 -39.88
N ILE A 94 -45.44 -8.41 -40.06
CA ILE A 94 -44.89 -7.09 -39.69
C ILE A 94 -44.56 -7.05 -38.19
N HIS A 95 -45.45 -7.53 -37.31
CA HIS A 95 -45.18 -7.62 -35.87
C HIS A 95 -43.96 -8.46 -35.55
N ARG A 96 -43.80 -9.60 -36.23
CA ARG A 96 -42.64 -10.46 -36.02
C ARG A 96 -41.34 -9.75 -36.40
N VAL A 97 -41.30 -9.10 -37.56
CA VAL A 97 -40.12 -8.34 -38.01
C VAL A 97 -39.88 -7.13 -37.11
N HIS A 98 -40.93 -6.46 -36.63
CA HIS A 98 -40.82 -5.33 -35.70
C HIS A 98 -40.25 -5.75 -34.35
N HIS A 99 -40.70 -6.89 -33.81
CA HIS A 99 -40.16 -7.45 -32.58
C HIS A 99 -38.67 -7.78 -32.72
N THR A 100 -38.27 -8.48 -33.79
CA THR A 100 -36.85 -8.75 -34.07
C THR A 100 -36.04 -7.46 -34.22
N THR A 101 -36.61 -6.43 -34.86
CA THR A 101 -35.97 -5.12 -35.01
C THR A 101 -35.71 -4.45 -33.66
N ARG A 102 -36.69 -4.49 -32.73
CA ARG A 102 -36.54 -3.97 -31.37
C ARG A 102 -35.47 -4.73 -30.58
N ASN A 103 -35.44 -6.06 -30.71
CA ASN A 103 -34.41 -6.88 -30.07
C ASN A 103 -33.00 -6.53 -30.60
N MET A 104 -32.86 -6.30 -31.92
CA MET A 104 -31.59 -5.84 -32.49
C MET A 104 -31.16 -4.47 -31.97
N ILE A 105 -32.09 -3.51 -31.83
CA ILE A 105 -31.79 -2.19 -31.25
C ILE A 105 -31.20 -2.36 -29.85
N MET A 106 -31.88 -3.12 -28.98
CA MET A 106 -31.44 -3.35 -27.61
C MET A 106 -30.07 -4.02 -27.55
N SER A 107 -29.85 -5.05 -28.37
CA SER A 107 -28.55 -5.73 -28.45
C SER A 107 -27.43 -4.77 -28.89
N LEU A 108 -27.69 -3.91 -29.87
CA LEU A 108 -26.71 -2.92 -30.33
C LEU A 108 -26.46 -1.83 -29.27
N GLU A 109 -27.46 -1.39 -28.53
CA GLU A 109 -27.29 -0.45 -27.41
C GLU A 109 -26.38 -1.03 -26.33
N VAL A 110 -26.56 -2.31 -25.98
CA VAL A 110 -25.68 -3.00 -25.01
C VAL A 110 -24.24 -3.06 -25.51
N VAL A 111 -24.02 -3.37 -26.79
CA VAL A 111 -22.66 -3.43 -27.36
C VAL A 111 -22.05 -2.03 -27.43
N ALA A 112 -22.83 -1.00 -27.79
CA ALA A 112 -22.36 0.39 -27.79
C ALA A 112 -21.90 0.82 -26.39
N LEU A 113 -22.69 0.54 -25.35
CA LEU A 113 -22.33 0.85 -23.96
C LEU A 113 -21.05 0.14 -23.52
N ARG A 114 -20.91 -1.15 -23.84
CA ARG A 114 -19.67 -1.90 -23.54
C ARG A 114 -18.46 -1.30 -24.26
N SER A 115 -18.63 -0.88 -25.50
CA SER A 115 -17.58 -0.22 -26.28
C SER A 115 -17.14 1.08 -25.60
N THR A 116 -18.08 1.92 -25.18
CA THR A 116 -17.77 3.15 -24.43
C THR A 116 -17.03 2.86 -23.13
N ILE A 117 -17.48 1.89 -22.32
CA ILE A 117 -16.83 1.53 -21.06
C ILE A 117 -15.40 1.03 -21.28
N ILE A 118 -15.17 0.20 -22.29
CA ILE A 118 -13.81 -0.28 -22.62
C ILE A 118 -12.92 0.91 -22.99
N GLY A 119 -13.43 1.88 -23.76
CA GLY A 119 -12.70 3.10 -24.11
C GLY A 119 -12.35 3.96 -22.89
N GLU A 120 -13.28 4.11 -21.95
CA GLU A 120 -13.06 4.83 -20.69
C GLU A 120 -12.06 4.12 -19.77
N PHE A 121 -12.14 2.79 -19.67
CA PHE A 121 -11.22 1.98 -18.86
C PHE A 121 -9.78 2.07 -19.36
N THR A 122 -9.63 2.18 -20.67
CA THR A 122 -8.34 2.38 -21.32
C THR A 122 -7.67 3.69 -20.86
N VAL A 123 -8.40 4.81 -20.76
CA VAL A 123 -7.86 6.07 -20.24
C VAL A 123 -7.46 5.95 -18.76
N ILE A 124 -8.22 5.20 -17.98
CA ILE A 124 -7.88 4.91 -16.58
C ILE A 124 -6.58 4.10 -16.49
N MET A 125 -6.39 3.13 -17.40
CA MET A 125 -5.21 2.28 -17.43
C MET A 125 -3.92 3.06 -17.72
N ASP A 126 -4.01 4.11 -18.52
CA ASP A 126 -2.89 5.05 -18.77
C ASP A 126 -2.41 5.74 -17.48
N THR A 127 -3.25 5.81 -16.44
CA THR A 127 -2.89 6.36 -15.11
C THR A 127 -2.48 5.28 -14.10
N ILE A 128 -3.13 4.11 -14.16
CA ILE A 128 -2.86 3.00 -13.23
C ILE A 128 -1.49 2.37 -13.50
N ASN A 129 -1.14 2.12 -14.77
CA ASN A 129 0.11 1.44 -15.12
C ASN A 129 1.35 2.14 -14.55
N PRO A 130 1.55 3.47 -14.76
CA PRO A 130 2.68 4.18 -14.16
C PRO A 130 2.67 4.15 -12.62
N THR A 131 1.48 4.13 -12.01
CA THR A 131 1.33 4.08 -10.55
C THR A 131 1.76 2.71 -9.99
N ILE A 132 1.40 1.62 -10.69
CA ILE A 132 1.84 0.27 -10.33
C ILE A 132 3.36 0.16 -10.45
N ASP A 133 3.95 0.71 -11.50
CA ASP A 133 5.40 0.67 -11.69
C ASP A 133 6.13 1.48 -10.62
N LEU A 134 5.60 2.65 -10.25
CA LEU A 134 6.10 3.42 -9.10
C LEU A 134 6.07 2.62 -7.79
N ILE A 135 5.00 1.85 -7.54
CA ILE A 135 4.90 1.01 -6.34
C ILE A 135 5.97 -0.10 -6.36
N LYS A 136 6.22 -0.72 -7.51
CA LYS A 136 7.29 -1.74 -7.64
C LYS A 136 8.67 -1.14 -7.42
N ASP A 137 8.91 0.07 -7.90
CA ASP A 137 10.17 0.78 -7.67
C ASP A 137 10.37 1.07 -6.18
N ILE A 138 9.33 1.54 -5.49
CA ILE A 138 9.35 1.74 -4.03
C ILE A 138 9.60 0.42 -3.29
N GLU A 139 8.93 -0.67 -3.69
CA GLU A 139 9.12 -2.00 -3.10
C GLU A 139 10.58 -2.45 -3.24
N LYS A 140 11.16 -2.27 -4.43
CA LYS A 140 12.57 -2.58 -4.69
C LYS A 140 13.50 -1.73 -3.82
N ASP A 141 13.29 -0.42 -3.75
CA ASP A 141 14.11 0.47 -2.93
C ASP A 141 14.05 0.09 -1.45
N ILE A 142 12.86 -0.18 -0.92
CA ILE A 142 12.67 -0.67 0.45
C ILE A 142 13.40 -1.99 0.67
N SER A 143 13.32 -2.93 -0.28
CA SER A 143 14.01 -4.22 -0.20
C SER A 143 15.53 -4.09 -0.13
N MET A 144 16.10 -3.03 -0.71
CA MET A 144 17.52 -2.71 -0.62
C MET A 144 17.89 -2.00 0.68
N VAL A 145 17.02 -1.12 1.19
CA VAL A 145 17.30 -0.31 2.38
C VAL A 145 17.14 -1.10 3.68
N ILE A 146 16.14 -1.99 3.78
CA ILE A 146 15.86 -2.75 5.01
C ILE A 146 17.07 -3.60 5.50
N PRO A 147 17.76 -4.38 4.64
CA PRO A 147 18.92 -5.16 5.06
C PRO A 147 20.05 -4.27 5.61
N THR A 148 20.34 -3.17 4.93
CA THR A 148 21.38 -2.21 5.34
C THR A 148 21.02 -1.53 6.66
N ALA A 149 19.75 -1.16 6.87
CA ALA A 149 19.29 -0.61 8.14
C ALA A 149 19.43 -1.62 9.30
N ASN A 150 19.11 -2.90 9.06
CA ASN A 150 19.30 -3.96 10.04
C ASN A 150 20.79 -4.19 10.37
N GLU A 151 21.67 -4.12 9.38
CA GLU A 151 23.12 -4.22 9.57
C GLU A 151 23.62 -3.08 10.47
N VAL A 152 23.28 -1.83 10.15
CA VAL A 152 23.67 -0.66 10.95
C VAL A 152 23.12 -0.75 12.39
N LEU A 153 21.87 -1.20 12.58
CA LEU A 153 21.29 -1.37 13.92
C LEU A 153 22.00 -2.47 14.72
N ASN A 154 22.41 -3.57 14.08
CA ASN A 154 23.20 -4.61 14.73
C ASN A 154 24.59 -4.08 15.10
N ASP A 155 25.24 -3.31 14.24
CA ASP A 155 26.53 -2.69 14.53
C ASP A 155 26.45 -1.73 15.72
N VAL A 156 25.41 -0.90 15.78
CA VAL A 156 25.17 0.00 16.92
C VAL A 156 24.92 -0.81 18.21
N THR A 157 24.16 -1.90 18.12
CA THR A 157 23.87 -2.77 19.27
C THR A 157 25.14 -3.46 19.77
N ASN A 158 25.99 -3.93 18.86
CA ASN A 158 27.27 -4.55 19.16
C ASN A 158 28.22 -3.53 19.82
N ALA A 159 28.36 -2.34 19.23
CA ALA A 159 29.20 -1.27 19.79
C ALA A 159 28.73 -0.83 21.19
N SER A 160 27.41 -0.72 21.40
CA SER A 160 26.86 -0.44 22.72
C SER A 160 27.16 -1.57 23.72
N SER A 161 27.11 -2.83 23.27
CA SER A 161 27.42 -3.98 24.12
C SER A 161 28.90 -4.03 24.48
N GLU A 162 29.80 -3.68 23.55
CA GLU A 162 31.24 -3.55 23.82
C GLU A 162 31.55 -2.45 24.83
N ILE A 163 30.86 -1.29 24.75
CA ILE A 163 31.01 -0.21 25.74
C ILE A 163 30.54 -0.66 27.13
N LEU A 164 29.41 -1.35 27.22
CA LEU A 164 28.89 -1.87 28.50
C LEU A 164 29.78 -2.97 29.08
N ASN A 165 30.43 -3.77 28.22
CA ASN A 165 31.38 -4.80 28.60
C ASN A 165 32.81 -4.27 28.80
N PHE A 166 33.04 -2.96 28.66
CA PHE A 166 34.30 -2.34 29.04
C PHE A 166 34.40 -2.39 30.57
N ASN A 167 34.97 -3.49 31.05
CA ASN A 167 35.20 -3.76 32.45
C ASN A 167 36.16 -2.67 32.98
N VAL A 168 35.62 -1.67 33.68
CA VAL A 168 36.43 -0.73 34.46
C VAL A 168 37.17 -1.58 35.48
N ASN A 169 38.47 -1.73 35.26
CA ASN A 169 39.32 -2.53 36.12
C ASN A 169 39.21 -1.98 37.56
N PRO A 170 38.71 -2.76 38.54
CA PRO A 170 38.43 -2.26 39.90
C PRO A 170 39.70 -1.83 40.65
N GLU A 171 40.89 -2.09 40.09
CA GLU A 171 42.18 -1.64 40.64
C GLU A 171 42.61 -0.24 40.18
N VAL A 172 41.94 0.36 39.20
CA VAL A 172 42.19 1.78 38.89
C VAL A 172 41.38 2.62 39.87
N LYS A 173 41.98 2.93 41.02
CA LYS A 173 41.54 4.05 41.86
C LYS A 173 41.66 5.32 41.03
N ILE A 174 40.60 5.68 40.32
CA ILE A 174 40.43 7.03 39.80
C ILE A 174 40.37 7.91 41.05
N PRO A 175 41.35 8.80 41.32
CA PRO A 175 41.21 9.74 42.41
C PRO A 175 40.06 10.65 42.02
N MET A 176 38.88 10.36 42.54
CA MET A 176 37.74 11.25 42.43
C MET A 176 38.12 12.46 43.28
N HIS A 177 38.60 13.52 42.64
CA HIS A 177 38.89 14.77 43.31
C HIS A 177 37.54 15.32 43.76
N VAL A 178 37.17 15.01 45.00
CA VAL A 178 35.96 15.55 45.60
C VAL A 178 36.21 17.04 45.80
N ASP A 179 35.29 17.84 45.27
CA ASP A 179 35.36 19.30 45.36
C ASP A 179 35.23 19.75 46.83
N GLU A 180 35.90 20.84 47.19
CA GLU A 180 35.92 21.33 48.57
C GLU A 180 34.50 21.71 49.05
N ASP A 181 33.66 22.20 48.15
CA ASP A 181 32.25 22.47 48.42
C ASP A 181 31.45 21.19 48.67
N ALA A 182 31.76 20.08 47.99
CA ALA A 182 31.12 18.79 48.23
C ALA A 182 31.50 18.20 49.60
N LEU A 183 32.75 18.39 50.05
CA LEU A 183 33.19 18.03 51.40
C LEU A 183 32.49 18.89 52.46
N ARG A 184 32.29 20.18 52.18
CA ARG A 184 31.57 21.09 53.09
C ARG A 184 30.11 20.69 53.27
N ILE A 185 29.43 20.30 52.18
CA ILE A 185 28.06 19.78 52.23
C ILE A 185 28.02 18.47 53.03
N LEU A 186 28.97 17.56 52.82
CA LEU A 186 29.02 16.28 53.55
C LEU A 186 29.15 16.52 55.05
N SER A 187 30.01 17.46 55.46
CA SER A 187 30.18 17.84 56.87
C SER A 187 28.93 18.48 57.47
N GLU A 188 28.21 19.31 56.71
CA GLU A 188 26.94 19.91 57.16
C GLU A 188 25.86 18.84 57.36
N VAL A 189 25.79 17.86 56.46
CA VAL A 189 24.86 16.73 56.57
C VAL A 189 25.21 15.84 57.76
N GLU A 190 26.50 15.53 57.98
CA GLU A 190 26.95 14.76 59.14
C GLU A 190 26.61 15.46 60.46
N GLN A 191 26.82 16.78 60.54
CA GLN A 191 26.47 17.55 61.73
C GLN A 191 24.96 17.54 61.99
N SER A 192 24.14 17.63 60.95
CA SER A 192 22.67 17.52 61.04
C SER A 192 22.22 16.13 61.52
N VAL A 193 22.87 15.07 61.03
CA VAL A 193 22.61 13.69 61.48
C VAL A 193 23.06 13.49 62.93
N GLU A 194 24.18 14.08 63.34
CA GLU A 194 24.65 14.04 64.74
C GLU A 194 23.67 14.77 65.69
N GLU A 195 23.13 15.90 65.26
CA GLU A 195 22.12 16.65 66.01
C GLU A 195 20.80 15.86 66.12
N GLU A 196 20.33 15.26 65.02
CA GLU A 196 19.15 14.38 65.02
C GLU A 196 19.34 13.16 65.94
N THR A 197 20.53 12.55 65.91
CA THR A 197 20.84 11.37 66.74
C THR A 197 20.97 11.74 68.21
N ARG A 198 21.56 12.91 68.55
CA ARG A 198 21.55 13.45 69.92
C ARG A 198 20.13 13.66 70.45
N GLN A 199 19.22 14.17 69.64
CA GLN A 199 17.82 14.38 70.05
C GLN A 199 17.02 13.07 70.19
N LYS A 200 17.45 11.99 69.51
CA LYS A 200 16.80 10.67 69.55
C LYS A 200 17.39 9.72 70.59
N LEU A 201 18.51 10.06 71.22
CA LEU A 201 19.12 9.26 72.30
C LEU A 201 18.44 9.61 73.64
N PRO A 202 17.76 8.67 74.32
CA PRO A 202 17.19 8.91 75.64
C PRO A 202 18.29 9.04 76.71
N ASP A 203 18.09 9.91 77.69
CA ASP A 203 19.01 10.07 78.84
C ASP A 203 19.21 8.74 79.56
N ILE A 204 20.47 8.42 79.89
CA ILE A 204 20.86 7.19 80.56
C ILE A 204 20.21 7.18 81.96
N PRO A 205 19.33 6.22 82.28
CA PRO A 205 18.67 6.18 83.59
C PRO A 205 19.71 5.97 84.70
N ALA A 206 19.61 6.77 85.77
CA ALA A 206 20.56 6.81 86.90
C ALA A 206 20.62 5.53 87.76
N THR A 207 20.15 4.38 87.27
CA THR A 207 20.08 3.12 88.03
C THR A 207 20.89 1.97 87.41
N ILE A 208 21.77 2.23 86.46
CA ILE A 208 22.66 1.20 85.90
C ILE A 208 24.06 1.32 86.54
N ASN A 209 24.25 0.63 87.67
CA ASN A 209 25.58 0.28 88.16
C ASN A 209 26.19 -0.74 87.19
N VAL A 210 27.12 -0.29 86.35
CA VAL A 210 27.92 -1.18 85.51
C VAL A 210 29.10 -1.70 86.34
N GLU A 211 29.00 -2.92 86.86
CA GLU A 211 30.19 -3.72 87.16
C GLU A 211 30.88 -4.08 85.84
N LYS A 212 32.09 -3.55 85.63
CA LYS A 212 32.93 -3.90 84.49
C LYS A 212 33.46 -5.33 84.68
N ASN A 213 32.92 -6.30 83.93
CA ASN A 213 33.64 -7.53 83.66
C ASN A 213 34.32 -7.42 82.28
N LYS A 214 35.64 -7.32 82.33
CA LYS A 214 36.57 -7.30 81.21
C LYS A 214 36.93 -8.77 81.00
N ASN A 215 36.70 -9.35 79.81
CA ASN A 215 37.35 -10.55 79.23
C ASN A 215 36.37 -11.39 78.39
N GLU A 216 35.98 -10.95 77.17
CA GLU A 216 35.39 -11.86 76.16
C GLU A 216 35.38 -11.25 74.74
N TYR A 217 36.50 -10.66 74.28
CA TYR A 217 36.69 -10.28 72.86
C TYR A 217 37.83 -11.04 72.18
N ASP A 218 38.60 -11.84 72.93
CA ASP A 218 39.76 -12.58 72.40
C ASP A 218 39.38 -13.82 71.58
N THR A 219 38.11 -14.23 71.57
CA THR A 219 37.65 -15.47 70.89
C THR A 219 37.23 -15.27 69.44
N LEU A 220 37.09 -14.03 68.95
CA LEU A 220 36.63 -13.74 67.58
C LEU A 220 37.75 -13.65 66.54
N LEU A 221 39.02 -13.86 66.94
CA LEU A 221 40.18 -13.78 66.05
C LEU A 221 40.60 -15.13 65.45
N GLU A 222 40.11 -16.26 65.97
CA GLU A 222 40.46 -17.60 65.46
C GLU A 222 39.57 -18.11 64.31
N GLU A 223 38.43 -17.47 64.05
CA GLU A 223 37.48 -17.95 63.01
C GLU A 223 37.77 -17.42 61.60
N ASN A 224 38.74 -16.51 61.44
CA ASN A 224 39.09 -15.89 60.15
C ASN A 224 40.32 -16.51 59.43
N GLU A 225 40.88 -17.63 59.91
CA GLU A 225 42.02 -18.30 59.24
C GLU A 225 41.65 -19.51 58.34
N VAL A 226 40.37 -19.79 58.08
CA VAL A 226 40.01 -20.91 57.19
C VAL A 226 39.02 -20.48 56.10
N MET A 227 39.53 -19.75 55.11
CA MET A 227 39.18 -19.91 53.69
C MET A 227 40.29 -19.31 52.83
N ILE A 228 41.35 -20.09 52.61
CA ILE A 228 42.18 -20.01 51.40
C ILE A 228 41.78 -21.18 50.52
#